data_AF-A0A3D2U3Y1-F1
#
_entry.id   AF-A0A3D2U3Y1-F1
#
_cell.length_a   1.000
_cell.length_b   1.000
_cell.length_c   1.000
_cell.angle_alpha   90.00
_cell.angle_beta   90.00
_cell.angle_gamma   90.00
#
_symmetry.space_group_name_H-M   'P 1'
#
loop_
_entity.id
_entity.type
_entity.pdbx_description
1 polymer ?
#
loop_
_entity_poly.entity_id
_entity_poly.type
_entity_poly.pdbx_seq_one_letter_code
_entity_poly.pdbx_strand_id
1 'polypeptide(L)'
;MSGSLLRTIQLGLKGLAVQKMRASLAALGIFIGTSTVIWLVAMGEGVSYRAQQQILELGAKNVIVRTKKPTGSSDGDGGSSQVRRYGLTRADFRRITSNIPSIESSVPMRELQFQLRNNNLTTDSKLVGCMEQYL
;
A
#
# COMPACT_ATOMS: atom_id res chain seq x y z
N MET A 1 -17.64 -42.77 39.94
CA MET A 1 -18.28 -41.49 39.54
C MET A 1 -18.15 -41.16 38.03
N SER A 2 -17.31 -41.87 37.24
CA SER A 2 -17.17 -41.60 35.79
C SER A 2 -18.29 -42.20 34.91
N GLY A 3 -18.95 -43.28 35.37
CA GLY A 3 -19.97 -43.98 34.58
C GLY A 3 -21.30 -43.22 34.41
N SER A 4 -21.60 -42.24 35.25
CA SER A 4 -22.85 -41.46 35.14
C SER A 4 -22.79 -40.45 34.00
N LEU A 5 -21.66 -39.74 33.82
CA LEU A 5 -21.48 -38.76 32.74
C LEU A 5 -21.55 -39.40 31.36
N LEU A 6 -20.87 -40.53 31.17
CA LEU A 6 -20.95 -41.30 29.93
C LEU A 6 -22.38 -41.76 29.64
N ARG A 7 -23.11 -42.20 30.66
CA ARG A 7 -24.50 -42.63 30.51
C ARG A 7 -25.45 -41.48 30.20
N THR A 8 -25.23 -40.30 30.78
CA THR A 8 -25.98 -39.07 30.47
C THR A 8 -25.73 -38.61 29.03
N ILE A 9 -24.47 -38.62 28.57
CA ILE A 9 -24.13 -38.29 27.17
C ILE A 9 -24.77 -39.31 26.21
N GLN A 10 -24.71 -40.60 26.55
CA GLN A 10 -25.30 -41.66 25.75
C GLN A 10 -26.84 -41.55 25.67
N LEU A 11 -27.50 -41.21 26.79
CA LEU A 11 -28.93 -40.92 26.84
C LEU A 11 -29.29 -39.68 26.01
N GLY A 12 -28.48 -38.61 26.08
CA GLY A 12 -28.66 -37.39 25.29
C GLY A 12 -28.53 -37.63 23.78
N LEU A 13 -27.51 -38.38 23.35
CA LEU A 13 -27.34 -38.82 21.95
C LEU A 13 -28.51 -39.66 21.46
N LYS A 14 -29.01 -40.58 22.31
CA LYS A 14 -30.18 -41.39 21.98
C LYS A 14 -31.44 -40.54 21.84
N GLY A 15 -31.62 -39.53 22.69
CA GLY A 15 -32.72 -38.56 22.59
C GLY A 15 -32.65 -37.72 21.32
N LEU A 16 -31.46 -37.27 20.93
CA LEU A 16 -31.23 -36.57 19.65
C LEU A 16 -31.56 -37.46 18.43
N ALA A 17 -31.22 -38.75 18.51
CA ALA A 17 -31.47 -39.72 17.45
C ALA A 17 -32.96 -40.08 17.27
N VAL A 18 -33.81 -39.86 18.29
CA VAL A 18 -35.27 -40.04 18.18
C VAL A 18 -35.89 -38.90 17.37
N GLN A 19 -35.45 -37.66 17.56
CA GLN A 19 -36.00 -36.48 16.87
C GLN A 19 -35.02 -35.91 15.84
N LYS A 20 -34.63 -36.76 14.89
CA LYS A 20 -33.59 -36.49 13.88
C LYS A 20 -33.77 -35.18 13.13
N MET A 21 -35.00 -34.85 12.72
CA MET A 21 -35.29 -33.66 11.91
C MET A 21 -35.12 -32.36 12.69
N ARG A 22 -35.51 -32.33 13.96
CA ARG A 22 -35.37 -31.13 14.81
C ARG A 22 -33.91 -30.92 15.19
N ALA A 23 -33.21 -32.00 15.53
CA ALA A 23 -31.80 -31.96 15.87
C ALA A 23 -30.92 -31.54 14.68
N SER A 24 -31.18 -32.08 13.49
CA SER A 24 -30.42 -31.73 12.29
C SER A 24 -30.63 -30.28 11.87
N LEU A 25 -31.88 -29.78 11.88
CA LEU A 25 -32.16 -28.37 11.55
C LEU A 25 -31.51 -27.41 12.56
N ALA A 26 -31.53 -27.73 13.85
CA ALA A 26 -30.89 -26.91 14.87
C ALA A 26 -29.36 -26.88 14.70
N ALA A 27 -28.74 -28.04 14.44
CA ALA A 27 -27.31 -28.13 14.16
C ALA A 27 -26.92 -27.39 12.88
N LEU A 28 -27.73 -27.50 11.82
CA LEU A 28 -27.52 -26.79 10.56
C LEU A 28 -27.59 -25.27 10.75
N GLY A 29 -28.55 -24.78 11.54
CA GLY A 29 -28.68 -23.36 11.86
C GLY A 29 -27.45 -22.82 12.58
N ILE A 30 -26.95 -23.54 13.59
CA ILE A 30 -25.72 -23.17 14.30
C ILE A 30 -24.52 -23.19 13.33
N PHE A 31 -24.40 -24.24 12.52
CA PHE A 31 -23.29 -24.38 11.58
C PHE A 31 -23.23 -23.24 10.56
N ILE A 32 -24.37 -22.89 9.93
CA ILE A 32 -24.47 -21.78 8.97
C ILE A 32 -24.24 -20.44 9.68
N GLY A 33 -24.78 -20.26 10.88
CA GLY A 33 -24.63 -19.03 11.66
C GLY A 33 -23.17 -18.75 12.03
N THR A 34 -22.47 -19.73 12.61
CA THR A 34 -21.07 -19.56 13.02
C THR A 34 -20.14 -19.43 11.82
N SER A 35 -20.37 -20.22 10.76
CA SER A 35 -19.52 -20.16 9.57
C SER A 35 -19.61 -18.81 8.86
N THR A 36 -20.82 -18.24 8.73
CA THR A 36 -21.00 -16.91 8.10
C THR A 36 -20.27 -15.81 8.87
N VAL A 37 -20.36 -15.81 10.21
CA VAL A 37 -19.68 -14.80 11.04
C VAL A 37 -18.16 -14.93 10.96
N ILE A 38 -17.63 -16.15 11.05
CA ILE A 38 -16.19 -16.40 10.93
C ILE A 38 -15.67 -15.93 9.56
N TRP A 39 -16.42 -16.24 8.49
CA TRP A 39 -16.05 -15.90 7.13
C TRP A 39 -16.03 -14.38 6.90
N LEU A 40 -17.06 -13.68 7.38
CA LEU A 40 -17.16 -12.21 7.28
C LEU A 40 -16.01 -11.52 8.02
N VAL A 41 -15.69 -11.97 9.24
CA VAL A 41 -14.60 -11.39 10.04
C VAL A 41 -13.25 -11.63 9.37
N ALA A 42 -12.98 -12.87 8.93
CA ALA A 42 -11.73 -13.20 8.25
C ALA A 42 -11.55 -12.40 6.95
N MET A 43 -12.62 -12.21 6.18
CA MET A 43 -12.60 -11.38 4.98
C MET A 43 -12.37 -9.90 5.31
N GLY A 44 -13.03 -9.37 6.34
CA GLY A 44 -12.90 -7.98 6.76
C GLY A 44 -11.49 -7.62 7.23
N GLU A 45 -10.86 -8.48 8.02
CA GLU A 45 -9.46 -8.32 8.43
C GLU A 45 -8.50 -8.44 7.24
N GLY A 46 -8.73 -9.39 6.33
CA GLY A 46 -7.92 -9.57 5.13
C GLY A 46 -7.94 -8.36 4.19
N VAL A 47 -9.10 -7.73 3.98
CA VAL A 47 -9.22 -6.52 3.15
C VAL A 47 -8.52 -5.33 3.81
N SER A 48 -8.69 -5.16 5.11
CA SER A 48 -8.08 -4.07 5.87
C SER A 48 -6.55 -4.17 5.85
N TYR A 49 -6.01 -5.39 6.02
CA TYR A 49 -4.58 -5.64 5.92
C TYR A 49 -4.04 -5.30 4.53
N ARG A 50 -4.71 -5.73 3.46
CA ARG A 50 -4.29 -5.41 2.09
C ARG A 50 -4.35 -3.92 1.78
N ALA A 51 -5.37 -3.21 2.25
CA ALA A 51 -5.48 -1.78 2.06
C ALA A 51 -4.33 -1.03 2.76
N GLN A 52 -4.00 -1.41 4.00
CA GLN A 52 -2.85 -0.86 4.72
C GLN A 52 -1.54 -1.15 3.98
N GLN A 53 -1.37 -2.36 3.45
CA GLN A 53 -0.18 -2.75 2.71
C GLN A 53 -0.02 -1.97 1.41
N GLN A 54 -1.10 -1.73 0.67
CA GLN A 54 -1.10 -0.85 -0.50
C GLN A 54 -0.73 0.59 -0.15
N ILE A 55 -1.22 1.11 0.99
CA ILE A 55 -0.84 2.46 1.47
C ILE A 55 0.65 2.50 1.86
N LEU A 56 1.16 1.44 2.48
CA LEU A 56 2.58 1.32 2.81
C LEU A 56 3.46 1.22 1.56
N GLU A 57 3.04 0.44 0.56
CA GLU A 57 3.69 0.30 -0.76
C GLU A 57 3.69 1.61 -1.55
N LEU A 58 2.64 2.43 -1.41
CA LEU A 58 2.60 3.79 -1.95
C LEU A 58 3.61 4.73 -1.29
N GLY A 59 4.33 4.27 -0.26
CA GLY A 59 5.42 5.02 0.35
C GLY A 59 4.91 6.15 1.23
N ALA A 60 4.03 5.84 2.19
CA ALA A 60 3.56 6.81 3.19
C ALA A 60 4.68 7.50 4.02
N LYS A 61 5.93 7.03 3.88
CA LYS A 61 7.14 7.62 4.48
C LYS A 61 8.01 8.41 3.50
N ASN A 62 7.68 8.44 2.20
CA ASN A 62 8.52 9.04 1.17
C ASN A 62 8.02 10.45 0.83
N VAL A 63 8.83 11.47 1.14
CA VAL A 63 8.53 12.87 0.76
C VAL A 63 9.28 13.22 -0.51
N ILE A 64 8.55 13.43 -1.62
CA ILE A 64 9.14 13.78 -2.91
C ILE A 64 9.08 15.30 -3.12
N VAL A 65 10.23 15.96 -2.99
CA VAL A 65 10.35 17.40 -3.28
C VAL A 65 10.66 17.59 -4.76
N ARG A 66 9.74 18.21 -5.50
CA ARG A 66 9.92 18.54 -6.93
C ARG A 66 9.82 20.03 -7.14
N THR A 67 10.69 20.58 -7.97
CA THR A 67 10.57 21.97 -8.41
C THR A 67 9.52 22.04 -9.53
N LYS A 68 8.41 22.79 -9.35
CA LYS A 68 7.44 23.13 -10.42
C LYS A 68 7.78 24.44 -11.19
N LYS A 69 8.12 24.34 -12.49
CA LYS A 69 8.52 25.52 -13.30
C LYS A 69 7.42 26.59 -13.22
N PRO A 70 7.73 27.85 -12.86
CA PRO A 70 6.72 28.89 -12.77
C PRO A 70 6.11 29.12 -14.17
N THR A 71 4.79 29.03 -14.25
CA THR A 71 4.00 29.11 -15.50
C THR A 71 3.74 30.55 -15.96
N GLY A 72 4.48 31.53 -15.45
CA GLY A 72 4.21 32.97 -15.63
C GLY A 72 5.23 33.73 -16.47
N SER A 73 5.90 33.10 -17.44
CA SER A 73 6.76 33.82 -18.37
C SER A 73 6.50 33.30 -19.78
N SER A 74 5.39 33.79 -20.33
CA SER A 74 5.07 33.83 -21.75
C SER A 74 6.31 34.19 -22.58
N ASP A 75 6.40 33.62 -23.79
CA ASP A 75 7.31 34.00 -24.86
C ASP A 75 7.06 35.45 -25.34
N GLY A 76 7.29 36.43 -24.47
CA GLY A 76 7.09 37.84 -24.73
C GLY A 76 8.31 38.64 -24.30
N ASP A 77 9.05 39.09 -25.32
CA ASP A 77 9.69 40.40 -25.46
C ASP A 77 10.40 41.04 -24.24
N GLY A 78 11.69 41.35 -24.41
CA GLY A 78 12.43 42.21 -23.48
C GLY A 78 13.75 41.62 -23.01
N GLY A 79 14.85 42.12 -23.57
CA GLY A 79 16.20 41.69 -23.26
C GLY A 79 16.59 41.86 -21.79
N SER A 80 16.66 40.75 -21.07
CA SER A 80 17.73 40.51 -20.10
C SER A 80 17.92 39.01 -19.96
N SER A 81 19.13 38.55 -20.25
CA SER A 81 19.57 37.17 -20.00
C SER A 81 19.73 36.95 -18.49
N GLN A 82 18.63 37.08 -17.74
CA GLN A 82 18.60 36.69 -16.35
C GLN A 82 18.48 35.17 -16.35
N VAL A 83 19.64 34.52 -16.28
CA VAL A 83 19.79 33.08 -16.06
C VAL A 83 18.79 32.68 -14.97
N ARG A 84 17.69 32.05 -15.38
CA ARG A 84 16.60 31.66 -14.48
C ARG A 84 17.18 30.61 -13.51
N ARG A 85 17.66 31.05 -12.34
CA ARG A 85 18.03 30.18 -11.22
C ARG A 85 16.78 29.54 -10.68
N TYR A 86 16.40 28.44 -11.31
CA TYR A 86 15.21 27.70 -11.00
C TYR A 86 15.57 26.22 -10.90
N GLY A 87 15.12 25.58 -9.82
CA GLY A 87 15.46 24.20 -9.52
C GLY A 87 15.86 24.01 -8.07
N LEU A 88 15.79 22.76 -7.61
CA LEU A 88 16.41 22.34 -6.36
C LEU A 88 17.93 22.35 -6.53
N THR A 89 18.64 23.06 -5.66
CA THR A 89 20.10 23.12 -5.69
C THR A 89 20.69 22.06 -4.78
N ARG A 90 21.93 21.62 -5.04
CA ARG A 90 22.68 20.75 -4.11
C ARG A 90 22.85 21.36 -2.71
N ALA A 91 22.84 22.69 -2.61
CA ALA A 91 22.86 23.38 -1.33
C ALA A 91 21.56 23.16 -0.54
N ASP A 92 20.41 23.13 -1.21
CA ASP A 92 19.10 22.90 -0.58
C ASP A 92 18.99 21.47 -0.07
N PHE A 93 19.48 20.50 -0.86
CA PHE A 93 19.57 19.10 -0.43
C PHE A 93 20.36 18.96 0.88
N ARG A 94 21.57 19.56 0.96
CA ARG A 94 22.38 19.52 2.19
C ARG A 94 21.68 20.15 3.39
N ARG A 95 20.99 21.28 3.19
CA ARG A 95 20.24 21.95 4.25
C ARG A 95 19.08 21.10 4.75
N ILE A 96 18.38 20.40 3.87
CA ILE A 96 17.26 19.52 4.25
C ILE A 96 17.80 18.35 5.07
N THR A 97 18.85 17.68 4.61
CA THR A 97 19.47 16.56 5.32
C THR A 97 20.07 16.97 6.67
N SER A 98 20.67 18.17 6.78
CA SER A 98 21.29 18.62 8.03
C SER A 98 20.29 19.12 9.09
N ASN A 99 19.15 19.69 8.66
CA ASN A 99 18.19 20.30 9.59
C ASN A 99 17.12 19.32 10.08
N ILE A 100 16.90 18.20 9.38
CA ILE A 100 15.84 17.24 9.71
C ILE A 100 16.50 15.92 10.13
N PRO A 101 16.65 15.67 11.44
CA PRO A 101 17.31 14.45 11.95
C PRO A 101 16.47 13.17 11.78
N SER A 102 15.20 13.29 11.38
CA SER A 102 14.29 12.14 11.17
C SER A 102 14.39 11.51 9.77
N ILE A 103 15.30 11.97 8.92
CA ILE A 103 15.50 11.43 7.57
C ILE A 103 16.48 10.26 7.64
N GLU A 104 15.99 9.05 7.39
CA GLU A 104 16.81 7.82 7.35
C GLU A 104 17.63 7.72 6.05
N SER A 105 17.02 8.09 4.92
CA SER A 105 17.67 8.10 3.61
C SER A 105 17.18 9.27 2.77
N SER A 106 18.09 9.90 2.03
CA SER A 106 17.79 11.01 1.14
C SER A 106 18.49 10.80 -0.20
N VAL A 107 17.72 10.76 -1.28
CA VAL A 107 18.25 10.54 -2.63
C VAL A 107 17.98 11.76 -3.50
N PRO A 108 19.02 12.45 -4.03
CA PRO A 108 18.82 13.46 -5.04
C PRO A 108 18.56 12.77 -6.39
N MET A 109 17.39 13.06 -6.98
CA MET A 109 16.98 12.50 -8.26
C MET A 109 16.83 13.60 -9.31
N ARG A 110 17.27 13.33 -10.54
CA ARG A 110 17.03 14.20 -11.70
C ARG A 110 16.37 13.41 -12.81
N GLU A 111 15.15 13.80 -13.16
CA GLU A 111 14.40 13.24 -14.28
C GLU A 111 14.53 14.14 -15.50
N LEU A 112 14.92 13.57 -16.64
CA LEU A 112 15.00 14.26 -17.92
C LEU A 112 14.29 13.41 -18.97
N GLN A 113 13.48 14.03 -19.82
CA GLN A 113 12.86 13.36 -20.95
C GLN A 113 13.79 13.49 -22.16
N PHE A 114 14.12 12.36 -22.79
CA PHE A 114 14.96 12.30 -23.97
C PHE A 114 14.38 11.30 -24.96
N GLN A 115 14.50 11.60 -26.25
CA GLN A 115 14.19 10.62 -27.29
C GLN A 115 15.38 9.68 -27.47
N LEU A 116 15.17 8.40 -27.17
CA LEU A 116 16.15 7.38 -27.49
C LEU A 116 15.87 6.91 -28.91
N ARG A 117 16.89 6.98 -29.75
CA ARG A 117 16.85 6.46 -31.11
C ARG A 117 17.82 5.29 -31.22
N ASN A 118 17.29 4.12 -31.52
CA ASN A 118 18.06 2.94 -31.85
C ASN A 118 17.75 2.54 -33.29
N ASN A 119 18.68 2.78 -34.20
CA ASN A 119 18.51 2.61 -35.64
C ASN A 119 17.27 3.31 -36.18
N ASN A 120 16.25 2.54 -36.57
CA ASN A 120 14.99 3.03 -37.15
C ASN A 120 13.84 3.13 -36.14
N LEU A 121 14.11 2.89 -34.85
CA LEU A 121 13.13 2.98 -33.77
C LEU A 121 13.45 4.20 -32.91
N THR A 122 12.51 5.13 -32.84
CA THR A 122 12.55 6.27 -31.92
C THR A 122 11.50 6.05 -30.84
N THR A 123 11.88 6.20 -29.58
CA THR A 123 10.97 6.07 -28.44
C THR A 123 11.25 7.16 -27.42
N ASP A 124 10.21 7.87 -27.02
CA ASP A 124 10.29 8.80 -25.90
C ASP A 124 10.64 8.03 -24.63
N SER A 125 11.75 8.40 -24.00
CA SER A 125 12.27 7.72 -22.83
C SER A 125 12.55 8.71 -21.71
N LYS A 126 12.38 8.24 -20.47
CA LYS A 126 12.64 9.03 -19.27
C LYS A 126 13.96 8.59 -18.67
N LEU A 127 14.99 9.43 -18.79
CA LEU A 127 16.27 9.23 -18.13
C LEU A 127 16.15 9.70 -16.68
N VAL A 128 16.32 8.77 -15.74
CA VAL A 128 16.33 9.08 -14.31
C VAL A 128 17.75 8.90 -13.80
N GLY A 129 18.39 10.01 -13.42
CA GLY A 129 19.67 10.00 -12.73
C GLY A 129 19.46 9.92 -11.22
N CYS A 130 19.85 8.79 -10.63
CA CYS A 130 19.85 8.55 -9.17
C CYS A 130 21.27 8.30 -8.67
N MET A 131 21.51 8.52 -7.38
CA MET A 131 22.73 8.03 -6.71
C MET A 131 22.57 6.56 -6.32
N GLU A 132 23.67 5.88 -6.04
CA GLU A 132 23.73 4.44 -5.71
C GLU A 132 22.83 4.04 -4.54
N GLN A 133 22.58 4.98 -3.61
CA GLN A 133 21.64 4.84 -2.48
C GLN A 133 20.15 4.69 -2.86
N TYR A 134 19.82 4.68 -4.16
CA TYR A 134 18.49 4.41 -4.68
C TYR A 134 18.23 2.92 -4.98
N LEU A 135 19.29 2.11 -5.18
CA LEU A 135 19.20 0.66 -5.38
C LEU A 135 19.15 -0.08 -4.05
#